data_AF-A0A9X3BW75-F1
#
_entry.id   AF-A0A9X3BW75-F1
#
_cell.length_a   1.000
_cell.length_b   1.000
_cell.length_c   1.000
_cell.angle_alpha   90.00
_cell.angle_beta   90.00
_cell.angle_gamma   90.00
#
_symmetry.space_group_name_H-M   'P 1'
#
loop_
_entity.id
_entity.type
_entity.pdbx_description
1 polymer ?
#
loop_
_entity_poly.entity_id
_entity_poly.type
_entity_poly.pdbx_seq_one_letter_code
_entity_poly.pdbx_strand_id
1 'polypeptide(L)'
;MATEIGRPRNRGIDEAVLRATVELLGQVPYAELSVDAIAARAATSKPAIYRRWPSKAALVHEAVFPLDATTELVFTGTLRRHHRIGVHRNA
;
A
#
# COMPACT_ATOMS: atom_id res chain seq x y z
N MET A 1 20.77 29.03 3.35
CA MET A 1 20.01 28.83 2.09
C MET A 1 19.58 27.37 2.03
N ALA A 2 18.32 27.08 2.40
CA ALA A 2 17.71 25.77 2.17
C ALA A 2 16.45 26.03 1.34
N THR A 3 16.40 25.43 0.17
CA THR A 3 15.40 25.64 -0.87
C THR A 3 14.06 25.09 -0.39
N GLU A 4 13.12 25.96 -0.01
CA GLU A 4 11.72 25.59 0.20
C GLU A 4 11.10 25.23 -1.15
N ILE A 5 11.21 23.96 -1.55
CA ILE A 5 10.55 23.44 -2.75
C ILE A 5 9.07 23.22 -2.44
N GLY A 6 8.27 24.24 -2.73
CA GLY A 6 6.85 24.16 -3.07
C GLY A 6 5.89 23.93 -1.90
N ARG A 7 4.81 24.73 -1.86
CA ARG A 7 3.63 24.59 -1.00
C ARG A 7 3.40 23.11 -0.65
N PRO A 8 3.32 22.73 0.65
CA PRO A 8 3.26 21.33 1.06
C PRO A 8 2.17 20.62 0.25
N ARG A 9 2.57 19.64 -0.56
CA ARG A 9 1.64 18.70 -1.20
C ARG A 9 0.65 18.29 -0.12
N ASN A 10 -0.66 18.29 -0.41
CA ASN A 10 -1.66 17.92 0.59
C ASN A 10 -1.42 16.45 0.99
N ARG A 11 -0.61 16.25 2.03
CA ARG A 11 -0.04 14.95 2.46
C ARG A 11 -1.13 13.99 2.89
N GLY A 12 -2.26 14.50 3.37
CA GLY A 12 -3.38 13.67 3.81
C GLY A 12 -4.00 12.83 2.68
N ILE A 13 -4.11 13.38 1.47
CA ILE A 13 -4.59 12.60 0.31
C ILE A 13 -3.54 11.55 -0.08
N ASP A 14 -2.26 11.90 0.01
CA ASP A 14 -1.18 11.01 -0.41
C ASP A 14 -1.08 9.80 0.52
N GLU A 15 -1.01 10.06 1.82
CA GLU A 15 -1.02 9.04 2.86
C GLU A 15 -2.27 8.16 2.79
N ALA A 16 -3.46 8.74 2.59
CA ALA A 16 -4.70 7.98 2.46
C ALA A 16 -4.67 7.02 1.27
N VAL A 17 -4.17 7.47 0.11
CA VAL A 17 -4.09 6.68 -1.11
C VAL A 17 -3.03 5.59 -0.99
N LEU A 18 -1.83 5.90 -0.47
CA LEU A 18 -0.77 4.91 -0.27
C LEU A 18 -1.20 3.83 0.73
N ARG A 19 -1.79 4.22 1.86
CA ARG A 19 -2.33 3.27 2.85
C ARG A 19 -3.42 2.38 2.26
N ALA A 20 -4.40 2.95 1.57
CA ALA A 20 -5.46 2.18 0.91
C ALA A 20 -4.91 1.19 -0.12
N THR A 21 -3.82 1.56 -0.81
CA THR A 21 -3.14 0.69 -1.78
C THR A 21 -2.49 -0.52 -1.09
N VAL A 22 -1.74 -0.31 0.00
CA VAL A 22 -1.11 -1.41 0.78
C VAL A 22 -2.17 -2.35 1.36
N GLU A 23 -3.25 -1.80 1.93
CA GLU A 23 -4.34 -2.59 2.50
C GLU A 23 -5.02 -3.48 1.44
N LEU A 24 -5.27 -2.95 0.25
CA LEU A 24 -5.88 -3.73 -0.84
C LEU A 24 -4.92 -4.77 -1.42
N LEU A 25 -3.62 -4.48 -1.50
CA LEU A 25 -2.61 -5.47 -1.90
C LEU A 25 -2.51 -6.65 -0.93
N GLY A 26 -2.85 -6.46 0.34
CA GLY A 26 -2.98 -7.54 1.31
C GLY A 26 -4.23 -8.41 1.13
N GLN A 27 -5.20 -7.97 0.33
CA GLN A 27 -6.50 -8.63 0.15
C GLN A 27 -6.66 -9.28 -1.22
N VAL A 28 -6.16 -8.64 -2.28
CA VAL A 28 -6.33 -9.09 -3.66
C VAL A 28 -4.99 -9.11 -4.43
N PRO A 29 -4.84 -10.01 -5.42
CA PRO A 29 -3.67 -9.97 -6.31
C PRO A 29 -3.55 -8.63 -7.06
N TYR A 30 -2.31 -8.24 -7.39
CA TYR A 30 -2.04 -6.99 -8.14
C TYR A 30 -2.82 -6.86 -9.46
N ALA A 31 -3.10 -7.98 -10.13
CA ALA A 31 -3.89 -8.01 -11.36
C ALA A 31 -5.34 -7.55 -11.15
N GLU A 32 -5.92 -7.85 -9.98
CA GLU A 32 -7.30 -7.50 -9.60
C GLU A 32 -7.38 -6.12 -8.92
N LEU A 33 -6.25 -5.59 -8.45
CA LEU A 33 -6.19 -4.25 -7.88
C LEU A 33 -6.60 -3.19 -8.91
N SER A 34 -7.63 -2.40 -8.58
CA SER A 34 -8.14 -1.32 -9.42
C SER A 34 -7.95 0.05 -8.76
N VAL A 35 -7.67 1.07 -9.57
CA VAL A 35 -7.54 2.45 -9.08
C VAL A 35 -8.89 3.00 -8.56
N ASP A 36 -10.01 2.45 -9.03
CA ASP A 36 -11.34 2.81 -8.49
C ASP A 36 -11.52 2.32 -7.06
N ALA A 37 -11.14 1.06 -6.76
CA ALA A 37 -11.21 0.52 -5.41
C ALA A 37 -10.30 1.31 -4.45
N ILE A 38 -9.11 1.68 -4.90
CA ILE A 38 -8.19 2.54 -4.14
C ILE A 38 -8.83 3.91 -3.88
N ALA A 39 -9.40 4.55 -4.92
CA ALA A 39 -10.03 5.86 -4.80
C ALA A 39 -11.21 5.85 -3.82
N ALA A 40 -12.08 4.84 -3.94
CA ALA A 40 -13.22 4.66 -3.04
C ALA A 40 -12.78 4.49 -1.58
N ARG A 41 -11.74 3.68 -1.34
CA ARG A 41 -11.22 3.43 0.01
C ARG A 41 -10.49 4.64 0.60
N ALA A 42 -9.76 5.39 -0.22
CA ALA A 42 -9.05 6.59 0.19
C ALA A 42 -9.94 7.85 0.22
N ALA A 43 -11.26 7.71 0.00
CA ALA A 43 -12.23 8.80 -0.06
C ALA A 43 -11.78 9.92 -1.03
N THR A 44 -11.26 9.53 -2.20
CA THR A 44 -10.76 10.44 -3.23
C THR A 44 -11.29 10.07 -4.62
N SER A 45 -10.81 10.75 -5.66
CA SER A 45 -11.19 10.49 -7.04
C SER A 45 -10.01 9.95 -7.86
N LYS A 46 -10.31 9.11 -8.86
CA LYS A 46 -9.34 8.62 -9.85
C LYS A 46 -8.50 9.74 -10.48
N PRO A 47 -9.08 10.87 -10.93
CA PRO A 47 -8.31 11.99 -11.45
C PRO A 47 -7.34 12.60 -10.42
N ALA A 48 -7.72 12.64 -9.15
CA ALA A 48 -6.83 13.11 -8.09
C ALA A 48 -5.62 12.19 -7.89
N ILE A 49 -5.82 10.87 -8.02
CA ILE A 49 -4.73 9.88 -7.99
C ILE A 49 -3.83 10.05 -9.21
N TYR A 50 -4.39 10.10 -10.43
CA TYR A 50 -3.58 10.17 -11.65
C TYR A 50 -2.79 11.48 -11.81
N ARG A 51 -3.25 12.59 -11.22
CA ARG A 51 -2.47 13.84 -11.14
C ARG A 51 -1.17 13.69 -10.34
N ARG A 52 -1.09 12.71 -9.44
CA ARG A 52 0.00 12.49 -8.50
C ARG A 52 0.87 11.30 -8.91
N TRP A 53 0.22 10.22 -9.35
CA TRP A 53 0.87 9.03 -9.88
C TRP A 53 0.46 8.80 -11.33
N PRO A 54 1.41 8.85 -12.28
CA PRO A 54 1.08 8.70 -13.70
C PRO A 54 0.54 7.31 -14.07
N SER A 55 0.71 6.31 -13.21
CA SER A 55 0.22 4.94 -13.45
C SER A 55 -0.08 4.19 -12.15
N LYS A 56 -0.85 3.09 -12.26
CA LYS A 56 -1.08 2.15 -11.15
C LYS A 56 0.25 1.58 -10.63
N ALA A 57 1.20 1.31 -11.53
CA ALA A 57 2.51 0.78 -11.17
C ALA A 57 3.33 1.80 -10.36
N ALA A 58 3.31 3.08 -10.76
CA ALA A 58 3.99 4.15 -10.01
C ALA A 58 3.40 4.30 -8.60
N LEU A 59 2.07 4.27 -8.48
CA LEU A 59 1.38 4.30 -7.19
C LEU A 59 1.76 3.11 -6.30
N VAL A 60 1.69 1.89 -6.84
CA VAL A 60 2.02 0.69 -6.07
C VAL A 60 3.49 0.65 -5.68
N HIS A 61 4.38 1.09 -6.56
CA HIS A 61 5.81 1.20 -6.25
C HIS A 61 6.03 2.14 -5.06
N GLU A 62 5.43 3.33 -5.07
CA GLU A 62 5.58 4.28 -3.96
C GLU A 62 4.93 3.78 -2.66
N ALA A 63 3.80 3.06 -2.75
CA ALA A 63 3.12 2.50 -1.60
C ALA A 63 3.90 1.37 -0.92
N VAL A 64 4.64 0.56 -1.70
CA VAL A 64 5.42 -0.58 -1.20
C VAL A 64 6.87 -0.19 -0.87
N PHE A 65 7.43 0.79 -1.56
CA PHE A 65 8.80 1.27 -1.39
C PHE A 65 8.82 2.78 -1.12
N PRO A 66 8.29 3.24 0.04
CA PRO A 66 8.35 4.64 0.40
C PRO A 66 9.81 5.08 0.58
N LEU A 67 10.21 6.18 -0.06
CA LEU A 67 11.60 6.65 -0.10
C LEU A 67 12.17 7.06 1.27
N ASP A 68 11.31 7.24 2.28
CA ASP A 68 11.65 7.92 3.54
C ASP A 68 11.56 7.04 4.80
N ALA A 69 11.22 5.74 4.70
CA ALA A 69 11.05 4.89 5.87
C ALA A 69 11.84 3.59 5.72
N THR A 70 12.79 3.41 6.64
CA THR A 70 13.37 2.14 7.08
C THR A 70 12.44 0.99 6.79
N THR A 71 12.82 0.23 5.76
CA THR A 71 12.17 -0.94 5.21
C THR A 71 11.96 -2.02 6.27
N GLU A 72 10.96 -1.84 7.14
CA GLU A 72 10.31 -2.96 7.80
C GLU A 72 9.32 -3.51 6.77
N LEU A 73 9.89 -4.18 5.76
CA LEU A 73 9.16 -5.05 4.85
C LEU A 73 8.33 -5.97 5.73
N VAL A 74 7.02 -5.72 5.80
CA VAL A 74 6.06 -6.72 6.23
C VAL A 74 6.21 -7.84 5.22
N PHE A 75 7.08 -8.79 5.55
CA PHE A 75 7.14 -10.08 4.93
C PHE A 75 5.76 -10.68 5.17
N THR A 76 4.85 -10.51 4.22
CA THR A 76 3.56 -11.20 4.24
C THR A 76 3.89 -12.68 4.11
N GLY A 77 4.03 -13.28 5.29
CA GLY A 77 4.41 -14.66 5.49
C GLY A 77 3.39 -15.54 4.81
N THR A 78 3.82 -16.06 3.66
CA THR A 78 3.57 -17.43 3.19
C THR A 78 2.12 -17.84 2.96
N LEU A 79 1.82 -17.88 1.66
CA LEU A 79 1.18 -18.98 0.96
C LEU A 79 0.96 -20.26 1.80
N ARG A 80 -0.30 -20.71 1.75
CA ARG A 80 -0.69 -22.10 1.45
C ARG A 80 -0.34 -23.15 2.53
N ARG A 81 -1.39 -23.57 3.24
CA ARG A 81 -1.73 -24.96 3.58
C ARG A 81 -0.55 -25.85 4.03
N HIS A 82 -0.40 -26.02 5.35
CA HIS A 82 0.09 -27.30 5.85
C HIS A 82 -0.66 -27.73 7.12
N HIS A 83 -1.61 -28.64 6.90
CA HIS A 83 -2.19 -29.51 7.90
C HIS A 83 -1.11 -30.49 8.35
N ARG A 84 -0.68 -30.50 9.63
CA ARG A 84 -0.25 -31.74 10.32
C ARG A 84 0.11 -31.55 11.81
N ILE A 85 -0.47 -32.48 12.59
CA ILE A 85 -0.03 -33.16 13.83
C ILE A 85 0.27 -32.34 15.09
N GLY A 86 -0.51 -32.64 16.12
CA GLY A 86 -0.10 -32.44 17.51
C GLY A 86 0.87 -33.52 17.99
N VAL A 87 1.27 -33.41 19.27
CA VAL A 87 1.59 -34.47 20.22
C VAL A 87 1.97 -33.79 21.55
N HIS A 88 1.24 -34.17 22.63
CA HIS A 88 1.64 -34.23 24.06
C HIS A 88 2.05 -32.93 24.77
N ARG A 89 1.87 -32.69 26.08
CA ARG A 89 1.36 -33.39 27.29
C ARG A 89 1.15 -32.26 28.31
N ASN A 90 0.02 -32.23 29.03
CA ASN A 90 -0.08 -32.46 30.47
C ASN A 90 1.05 -31.91 31.37
N ALA A 91 0.71 -30.94 32.21
CA ALA A 91 0.86 -31.02 33.66
C ALA A 91 -0.23 -30.15 34.31
#